data_AF-A0A928KUP3-F1
#
_entry.id   AF-A0A928KUP3-F1
#
_cell.length_a   1.000
_cell.length_b   1.000
_cell.length_c   1.000
_cell.angle_alpha   90.00
_cell.angle_beta   90.00
_cell.angle_gamma   90.00
#
_symmetry.space_group_name_H-M   'P 1'
#
loop_
_entity.id
_entity.type
_entity.pdbx_description
1 polymer ?
#
loop_
_entity_poly.entity_id
_entity_poly.type
_entity_poly.pdbx_seq_one_letter_code
_entity_poly.pdbx_strand_id
1 'polypeptide(L)'
;MFIDNIFSWRPIEDQWWITGFNPECKDEKADAKNQVMIGSVQFPNGEMYEAFAKDITENNHELLDFLIFDNNNRTVWICWCEVDLIQ
;
A
#
# COMPACT_ATOMS: atom_id res chain seq x y z
N MET A 1 10.50 -24.71 -4.11
CA MET A 1 9.20 -24.06 -4.38
C MET A 1 9.54 -22.70 -4.97
N PHE A 2 9.43 -22.55 -6.28
CA PHE A 2 9.74 -21.29 -6.95
C PHE A 2 8.50 -20.39 -6.82
N ILE A 3 8.68 -19.20 -6.27
CA ILE A 3 7.68 -18.14 -6.42
C ILE A 3 7.93 -17.56 -7.81
N ASP A 4 7.19 -18.04 -8.80
CA ASP A 4 7.04 -17.34 -10.06
C ASP A 4 6.30 -16.04 -9.74
N ASN A 5 6.91 -14.89 -10.03
CA ASN A 5 6.35 -13.58 -9.73
C ASN A 5 4.86 -13.53 -10.10
N ILE A 6 3.98 -13.42 -9.10
CA ILE A 6 2.53 -13.53 -9.28
C ILE A 6 1.98 -12.35 -10.12
N PHE A 7 2.71 -11.23 -10.17
CA PHE A 7 2.50 -10.17 -11.16
C PHE A 7 3.71 -9.22 -11.15
N SER A 8 4.45 -9.11 -12.26
CA SER A 8 5.52 -8.10 -12.39
C SER A 8 4.98 -6.91 -13.17
N TRP A 9 4.34 -5.98 -12.46
CA TRP A 9 3.79 -4.76 -13.04
C TRP A 9 4.85 -3.65 -13.03
N ARG A 10 5.40 -3.33 -14.22
CA ARG A 10 6.37 -2.25 -14.42
C ARG A 10 5.98 -1.41 -15.64
N PRO A 11 4.93 -0.59 -15.55
CA PRO A 11 4.50 0.23 -16.66
C PRO A 11 5.54 1.30 -16.98
N ILE A 12 5.64 1.64 -18.26
CA ILE A 12 6.58 2.63 -18.82
C ILE A 12 5.85 3.94 -19.15
N GLU A 13 4.52 3.94 -19.03
CA GLU A 13 3.62 5.08 -19.31
C GLU A 13 2.73 5.34 -18.09
N ASP A 14 2.16 6.54 -17.99
CA ASP A 14 1.28 6.94 -16.89
C ASP A 14 -0.06 6.17 -16.94
N GLN A 15 -0.33 5.37 -15.91
CA GLN A 15 -1.46 4.43 -15.86
C GLN A 15 -2.67 5.01 -15.09
N TRP A 16 -3.24 6.11 -15.62
CA TRP A 16 -4.39 6.82 -15.02
C TRP A 16 -5.68 5.98 -14.90
N TRP A 17 -5.75 4.81 -15.52
CA TRP A 17 -6.92 3.91 -15.50
C TRP A 17 -6.85 2.83 -14.41
N ILE A 18 -5.67 2.55 -13.85
CA ILE A 18 -5.52 1.47 -12.84
C ILE A 18 -6.06 1.88 -11.47
N THR A 19 -6.23 3.18 -11.25
CA THR A 19 -6.75 3.80 -10.02
C THR A 19 -8.28 3.82 -9.98
N GLY A 20 -8.98 3.29 -10.99
CA GLY A 20 -10.44 3.37 -11.09
C GLY A 20 -10.94 4.78 -11.43
N PHE A 21 -10.08 5.63 -12.01
CA PHE A 21 -10.39 7.01 -12.29
C PHE A 21 -11.47 7.15 -13.38
N ASN A 22 -12.58 7.81 -13.05
CA ASN A 22 -13.60 8.20 -14.02
C ASN A 22 -13.02 9.30 -14.93
N PRO A 23 -12.89 9.07 -16.25
CA PRO A 23 -12.34 10.07 -17.18
C PRO A 23 -13.18 11.34 -17.27
N GLU A 24 -14.44 11.32 -16.83
CA GLU A 24 -15.31 12.50 -16.81
C GLU A 24 -14.98 13.47 -15.66
N CYS A 25 -14.19 13.04 -14.68
CA CYS A 25 -13.74 13.87 -13.55
C CYS A 25 -12.41 14.61 -13.84
N LYS A 26 -11.95 14.59 -15.10
CA LYS A 26 -10.61 15.07 -15.50
C LYS A 26 -10.36 16.55 -15.28
N ASP A 27 -11.41 17.37 -15.28
CA ASP A 27 -11.19 18.81 -15.43
C ASP A 27 -10.99 19.58 -14.11
N GLU A 28 -11.40 19.06 -12.93
CA GLU A 28 -11.25 19.86 -11.69
C GLU A 28 -11.00 19.09 -10.37
N LYS A 29 -11.00 17.75 -10.33
CA LYS A 29 -11.08 17.02 -9.03
C LYS A 29 -10.12 15.84 -8.86
N ALA A 30 -9.21 15.68 -9.81
CA ALA A 30 -8.32 14.53 -9.90
C ALA A 30 -6.89 14.82 -9.43
N ASP A 31 -6.69 15.73 -8.47
CA ASP A 31 -5.33 16.01 -8.00
C ASP A 31 -4.77 14.78 -7.29
N ALA A 32 -3.68 14.22 -7.83
CA ALA A 32 -2.99 13.06 -7.27
C ALA A 32 -2.55 13.30 -5.81
N LYS A 33 -2.32 14.56 -5.44
CA LYS A 33 -2.00 14.98 -4.06
C LYS A 33 -3.11 14.70 -3.07
N ASN A 34 -4.37 14.73 -3.53
CA ASN A 34 -5.55 14.47 -2.70
C ASN A 34 -5.97 12.99 -2.74
N GLN A 35 -5.16 12.12 -3.34
CA GLN A 35 -5.47 10.70 -3.45
C GLN A 35 -4.81 9.91 -2.33
N VAL A 36 -5.56 8.97 -1.78
CA VAL A 36 -5.09 8.01 -0.77
C VAL A 36 -5.11 6.62 -1.41
N MET A 37 -4.01 5.90 -1.29
CA MET A 37 -3.93 4.49 -1.66
C MET A 37 -4.06 3.65 -0.39
N ILE A 38 -4.96 2.66 -0.46
CA ILE A 38 -5.13 1.65 0.58
C ILE A 38 -4.89 0.29 -0.07
N GLY A 39 -3.88 -0.41 0.41
CA GLY A 39 -3.57 -1.80 0.06
C GLY A 39 -3.62 -2.69 1.28
N SER A 40 -3.71 -4.01 1.06
CA SER A 40 -3.53 -4.97 2.12
C SER A 40 -2.68 -6.15 1.65
N VAL A 41 -1.87 -6.65 2.56
CA VAL A 41 -1.07 -7.87 2.38
C VAL A 41 -1.46 -8.82 3.49
N GLN A 42 -2.09 -9.92 3.11
CA GLN A 42 -2.40 -11.01 4.04
C GLN A 42 -1.24 -12.00 4.07
N PHE A 43 -0.84 -12.42 5.27
CA PHE A 43 0.24 -13.36 5.51
C PHE A 43 -0.35 -14.72 5.93
N PRO A 44 -0.33 -15.73 5.03
CA PRO A 44 -0.79 -17.07 5.38
C PRO A 44 0.10 -17.74 6.44
N ASN A 45 1.39 -17.40 6.45
CA ASN A 45 2.36 -17.86 7.43
C ASN A 45 2.55 -16.82 8.54
N GLY A 46 2.32 -17.22 9.80
CA GLY A 46 2.48 -16.35 10.98
C GLY A 46 3.91 -15.91 11.23
N GLU A 47 4.92 -16.74 10.94
CA GLU A 47 6.33 -16.38 11.15
C GLU A 47 6.74 -15.21 10.27
N MET A 48 6.21 -15.13 9.04
CA MET A 48 6.49 -14.03 8.11
C MET A 48 5.82 -12.73 8.56
N TYR A 49 4.61 -12.83 9.10
CA TYR A 49 3.91 -11.69 9.69
C TYR A 49 4.70 -11.12 10.89
N GLU A 50 5.11 -12.00 11.81
CA GLU A 50 5.86 -11.62 13.00
C GLU A 50 7.23 -11.03 12.67
N ALA A 51 7.94 -11.64 11.71
CA ALA A 51 9.23 -11.12 11.24
C ALA A 51 9.09 -9.73 10.60
N PHE A 52 8.05 -9.53 9.79
CA PHE A 52 7.76 -8.22 9.19
C PHE A 52 7.41 -7.18 10.26
N ALA A 53 6.50 -7.50 11.17
CA ALA A 53 6.12 -6.59 12.26
C ALA A 53 7.33 -6.21 13.13
N LYS A 54 8.21 -7.17 13.42
CA LYS A 54 9.45 -6.94 14.17
C LYS A 54 10.39 -6.00 13.43
N ASP A 55 10.64 -6.24 12.14
CA ASP A 55 11.56 -5.40 11.35
C ASP A 55 11.07 -3.94 11.24
N ILE A 56 9.76 -3.73 11.04
CA ILE A 56 9.17 -2.39 11.05
C ILE A 56 9.31 -1.74 12.44
N THR A 57 9.08 -2.49 13.51
CA THR A 57 9.11 -1.98 14.89
C THR A 57 10.52 -1.88 15.49
N GLU A 58 11.57 -2.32 14.80
CA GLU A 58 12.95 -2.21 15.33
C GLU A 58 13.84 -1.37 14.41
N ASN A 59 13.60 -1.39 13.10
CA ASN A 59 14.52 -0.84 12.11
C ASN A 59 13.90 0.23 11.20
N ASN A 60 12.57 0.23 11.00
CA ASN A 60 11.89 1.10 10.02
C ASN A 60 10.63 1.76 10.63
N HIS A 61 10.78 2.35 11.82
CA HIS A 61 9.67 2.92 12.59
C HIS A 61 8.91 4.02 11.85
N GLU A 62 9.56 4.75 10.95
CA GLU A 62 8.96 5.78 10.10
C GLU A 62 7.85 5.23 9.19
N LEU A 63 7.85 3.94 8.91
CA LEU A 63 6.81 3.30 8.11
C LEU A 63 5.52 3.04 8.91
N LEU A 64 5.57 3.10 10.24
CA LEU A 64 4.39 2.87 11.09
C LEU A 64 3.27 3.88 10.84
N ASP A 65 3.59 5.09 10.37
CA ASP A 65 2.61 6.11 10.01
C ASP A 65 1.72 5.68 8.83
N PHE A 66 2.19 4.72 8.03
CA PHE A 66 1.51 4.24 6.83
C PHE A 66 1.03 2.78 6.95
N LEU A 67 1.22 2.13 8.10
CA LEU A 67 0.95 0.69 8.26
C LEU A 67 -0.02 0.42 9.41
N ILE A 68 -1.04 -0.40 9.15
CA ILE A 68 -1.96 -0.90 10.19
C ILE A 68 -1.83 -2.41 10.28
N PHE A 69 -1.48 -2.90 11.47
CA PHE A 69 -1.30 -4.31 11.76
C PHE A 69 -2.60 -4.93 12.30
N ASP A 70 -3.27 -5.73 11.46
CA ASP A 70 -4.39 -6.56 11.87
C ASP A 70 -3.89 -7.95 12.29
N ASN A 71 -3.57 -8.08 13.58
CA ASN A 71 -3.04 -9.31 14.17
C ASN A 71 -4.02 -10.49 14.08
N ASN A 72 -5.33 -10.23 14.06
CA ASN A 72 -6.35 -11.30 14.04
C ASN A 72 -6.35 -12.03 12.69
N ASN A 73 -6.26 -11.26 11.60
CA ASN A 73 -6.25 -11.81 10.24
C ASN A 73 -4.83 -12.02 9.69
N ARG A 74 -3.80 -11.61 10.43
CA ARG A 74 -2.40 -11.54 9.98
C ARG A 74 -2.30 -10.76 8.67
N THR A 75 -2.91 -9.58 8.66
CA THR A 75 -2.95 -8.69 7.52
C THR A 75 -2.28 -7.38 7.89
N VAL A 76 -1.44 -6.88 7.00
CA VAL A 76 -0.91 -5.52 7.09
C VAL A 76 -1.63 -4.68 6.06
N TRP A 77 -2.25 -3.60 6.51
CA TRP A 77 -2.82 -2.58 5.63
C TRP A 77 -1.78 -1.50 5.39
N ILE A 78 -1.64 -1.09 4.13
CA ILE A 78 -0.74 -0.05 3.68
C ILE A 78 -1.62 1.14 3.30
N CYS A 79 -1.51 2.21 4.07
CA CYS A 79 -2.23 3.46 3.88
C CYS A 79 -1.22 4.50 3.41
N TRP A 80 -1.13 4.69 2.10
CA TRP A 80 -0.21 5.66 1.51
C TRP A 80 -0.96 6.92 1.08
N CYS A 81 -0.54 8.06 1.62
CA CYS A 81 -1.02 9.38 1.24
C CYS A 81 0.13 10.39 1.28
N GLU A 82 -0.08 11.57 0.71
CA GLU A 82 0.85 12.68 0.91
C GLU A 82 0.79 13.10 2.39
N VAL A 83 1.95 13.17 3.06
CA VAL A 83 2.07 13.40 4.52
C VAL A 83 1.38 14.70 4.96
N ASP A 84 1.30 15.69 4.07
CA ASP A 84 0.66 16.98 4.30
C ASP A 84 -0.87 16.89 4.44
N LEU A 85 -1.50 15.76 4.09
CA LEU A 85 -2.94 15.53 4.28
C LEU A 85 -3.32 15.13 5.72
N ILE A 86 -2.34 14.84 6.59
CA ILE A 86 -2.57 14.39 7.97
C ILE A 86 -2.44 15.57 8.98
N GLN A 87 -2.41 16.83 8.51
CA GLN A 87 -2.35 18.02 9.36
C GLN A 87 -3.71 18.46 9.93
#